data_AF-A0A931W401-F1
#
_entry.id   AF-A0A931W401-F1
#
_cell.length_a   1.000
_cell.length_b   1.000
_cell.length_c   1.000
_cell.angle_alpha   90.00
_cell.angle_beta   90.00
_cell.angle_gamma   90.00
#
_symmetry.space_group_name_H-M   'P 1'
#
loop_
_entity.id
_entity.type
_entity.pdbx_description
1 polymer ?
#
loop_
_entity_poly.entity_id
_entity_poly.type
_entity_poly.pdbx_seq_one_letter_code
_entity_poly.pdbx_strand_id
1 'polypeptide(L)'
;MIKRCEDIRDRIGAWMDGELSRSGAEEVRVHLESCPACCEERRQLEKLQASLKAVLVAGPSNVSFERFWSGVEQRINRQRVWHEDFFGWVRDLSAPPQLAWLVPAVIILVLMGMFSLESFFPGSRLAVRRNNFAAVESIDGFGRNVAVLRENETKTTIIWLYQNQEGENESTGEKSDASPSF
;
A
#
# COMPACT_ATOMS: atom_id res chain seq x y z
N MET A 1 5.94 -36.35 4.40
CA MET A 1 5.35 -36.73 5.70
C MET A 1 3.88 -36.31 5.66
N ILE A 2 2.94 -37.25 5.72
CA ILE A 2 1.50 -36.94 5.65
C ILE A 2 1.12 -36.27 6.98
N LYS A 3 0.75 -34.98 6.93
CA LYS A 3 0.25 -34.22 8.08
C LYS A 3 -1.07 -34.83 8.58
N ARG A 4 -1.36 -34.66 9.87
CA ARG A 4 -2.60 -35.17 10.47
C ARG A 4 -3.79 -34.39 9.94
N CYS A 5 -4.96 -35.03 9.87
CA CYS A 5 -6.17 -34.38 9.36
C CYS A 5 -6.55 -33.13 10.15
N GLU A 6 -6.36 -33.12 11.48
CA GLU A 6 -6.54 -31.94 12.33
C GLU A 6 -5.76 -30.73 11.82
N ASP A 7 -4.45 -30.88 11.62
CA ASP A 7 -3.58 -29.80 11.16
C ASP A 7 -3.97 -29.31 9.75
N ILE A 8 -4.55 -30.18 8.91
CA ILE A 8 -4.98 -29.82 7.55
C ILE A 8 -6.28 -29.06 7.60
N ARG A 9 -7.28 -29.49 8.38
CA ARG A 9 -8.59 -28.82 8.50
C ARG A 9 -8.46 -27.35 8.85
N ASP A 10 -7.61 -27.03 9.82
CA ASP A 10 -7.34 -25.65 10.25
C ASP A 10 -6.70 -24.79 9.15
N ARG A 11 -6.09 -25.43 8.14
CA ARG A 11 -5.38 -24.77 7.03
C ARG A 11 -6.16 -24.78 5.71
N ILE A 12 -7.28 -25.50 5.60
CA ILE A 12 -8.07 -25.57 4.35
C ILE A 12 -8.60 -24.17 3.99
N GLY A 13 -9.08 -23.39 4.96
CA GLY A 13 -9.56 -22.02 4.71
C GLY A 13 -8.47 -21.12 4.15
N ALA A 14 -7.34 -21.00 4.86
CA ALA A 14 -6.18 -20.22 4.41
C ALA A 14 -5.62 -20.71 3.05
N TRP A 15 -5.73 -22.00 2.75
CA TRP A 15 -5.38 -22.55 1.44
C TRP A 15 -6.33 -22.08 0.34
N MET A 16 -7.65 -22.11 0.58
CA MET A 16 -8.67 -21.63 -0.36
C MET A 16 -8.53 -20.13 -0.63
N ASP A 17 -8.15 -19.36 0.38
CA ASP A 17 -7.93 -17.90 0.28
C ASP A 17 -6.56 -17.54 -0.32
N GLY A 18 -5.67 -18.52 -0.55
CA GLY A 18 -4.34 -18.30 -1.12
C GLY A 18 -3.32 -17.68 -0.15
N GLU A 19 -3.58 -17.75 1.16
CA GLU A 19 -2.76 -17.14 2.21
C GLU A 19 -1.56 -18.01 2.64
N LEU A 20 -1.56 -19.29 2.25
CA LEU A 20 -0.46 -20.20 2.57
C LEU A 20 0.77 -19.96 1.69
N SER A 21 1.95 -20.17 2.27
CA SER A 21 3.20 -20.26 1.51
C SER A 21 3.14 -21.41 0.49
N ARG A 22 3.96 -21.34 -0.56
CA ARG A 22 3.99 -22.37 -1.63
C ARG A 22 4.15 -23.80 -1.10
N SER A 23 5.06 -23.99 -0.13
CA SER A 23 5.25 -25.29 0.51
C SER A 23 4.02 -25.73 1.30
N GLY A 24 3.41 -24.81 2.05
CA GLY A 24 2.20 -25.08 2.82
C GLY A 24 0.99 -25.41 1.95
N ALA A 25 0.84 -24.73 0.81
CA ALA A 25 -0.23 -25.00 -0.13
C ALA A 25 -0.08 -26.37 -0.80
N GLU A 26 1.15 -26.76 -1.13
CA GLU A 26 1.45 -28.07 -1.70
C GLU A 26 1.18 -29.21 -0.70
N GLU A 27 1.53 -29.02 0.57
CA GLU A 27 1.19 -29.98 1.63
C GLU A 27 -0.32 -30.22 1.74
N VAL A 28 -1.12 -29.15 1.75
CA VAL A 28 -2.57 -29.24 1.83
C VAL A 28 -3.14 -29.91 0.57
N ARG A 29 -2.64 -29.55 -0.62
CA ARG A 29 -3.03 -30.17 -1.90
C ARG A 29 -2.82 -31.69 -1.89
N VAL A 30 -1.62 -32.15 -1.54
CA VAL A 30 -1.28 -33.58 -1.49
C VAL A 30 -2.15 -34.34 -0.49
N HIS A 31 -2.46 -33.73 0.66
CA HIS A 31 -3.35 -34.36 1.65
C HIS A 31 -4.80 -34.45 1.14
N LEU A 32 -5.32 -33.41 0.50
CA LEU A 32 -6.68 -33.41 -0.06
C LEU A 32 -6.86 -34.45 -1.17
N GLU A 33 -5.80 -34.77 -1.92
CA GLU A 33 -5.82 -35.82 -2.95
C GLU A 33 -5.88 -37.23 -2.37
N SER A 34 -5.44 -37.42 -1.12
CA SER A 34 -5.35 -38.72 -0.48
C SER A 34 -6.38 -38.95 0.64
N CYS A 35 -6.98 -37.89 1.17
CA CYS A 35 -7.93 -37.96 2.30
C CYS A 35 -9.36 -37.54 1.90
N PRO A 36 -10.31 -38.49 1.79
CA PRO A 36 -11.71 -38.19 1.47
C PRO A 36 -12.40 -37.29 2.50
N ALA A 37 -12.06 -37.41 3.79
CA ALA A 37 -12.68 -36.62 4.85
C ALA A 37 -12.33 -35.13 4.73
N CYS A 38 -11.05 -34.80 4.55
CA CYS A 38 -10.61 -33.42 4.34
C CYS A 38 -11.11 -32.85 2.99
N CYS A 39 -11.25 -33.70 1.97
CA CYS A 39 -11.83 -33.31 0.68
C CYS A 39 -13.33 -32.92 0.82
N GLU A 40 -14.08 -33.65 1.64
CA GLU A 40 -15.48 -33.32 1.93
C GLU A 40 -15.59 -32.02 2.73
N GLU A 41 -14.68 -31.76 3.67
CA GLU A 41 -14.66 -30.51 4.44
C GLU A 41 -14.39 -29.29 3.56
N ARG A 42 -13.41 -29.38 2.65
CA ARG A 42 -13.20 -28.37 1.60
C ARG A 42 -14.50 -28.11 0.82
N ARG A 43 -15.19 -29.17 0.41
CA ARG A 43 -16.44 -29.05 -0.36
C ARG A 43 -17.55 -28.35 0.44
N GLN A 44 -17.61 -28.55 1.75
CA GLN A 44 -18.55 -27.85 2.63
C GLN A 44 -18.24 -26.35 2.71
N LEU A 45 -16.97 -25.99 2.83
CA LEU A 45 -16.52 -24.60 2.80
C LEU A 45 -16.82 -23.93 1.45
N GLU A 46 -16.56 -24.62 0.33
CA GLU A 46 -16.89 -24.13 -1.03
C GLU A 46 -18.39 -23.85 -1.17
N LYS A 47 -19.25 -24.73 -0.66
CA LYS A 47 -20.71 -24.52 -0.66
C LYS A 47 -21.10 -23.30 0.17
N LEU A 48 -20.54 -23.16 1.37
CA LEU A 48 -20.81 -22.00 2.23
C LEU A 48 -20.40 -20.70 1.52
N GLN A 49 -19.21 -20.66 0.93
CA GLN A 49 -18.71 -19.52 0.16
C GLN A 49 -19.63 -19.20 -1.02
N ALA A 50 -20.09 -20.21 -1.76
CA ALA A 50 -21.02 -20.04 -2.87
C ALA A 50 -22.38 -19.48 -2.40
N SER A 51 -22.92 -19.96 -1.29
CA SER A 51 -24.16 -19.44 -0.69
C SER A 51 -24.00 -17.99 -0.22
N LEU A 52 -22.91 -17.66 0.46
CA LEU A 52 -22.63 -16.29 0.89
C LEU A 52 -22.49 -15.36 -0.32
N LYS A 53 -21.75 -15.79 -1.35
CA LYS A 53 -21.60 -15.02 -2.59
C LYS A 53 -22.94 -14.77 -3.28
N ALA A 54 -23.81 -15.79 -3.35
CA ALA A 54 -25.14 -15.63 -3.93
C ALA A 54 -25.97 -14.57 -3.20
N VAL A 55 -25.95 -14.57 -1.87
CA VAL A 55 -26.65 -13.55 -1.05
C VAL A 55 -26.02 -12.17 -1.21
N LEU A 56 -24.69 -12.07 -1.18
CA LEU A 56 -23.96 -10.80 -1.29
C LEU A 56 -24.07 -10.17 -2.68
N VAL A 57 -24.21 -10.96 -3.74
CA VAL A 57 -24.43 -10.47 -5.12
C VAL A 57 -25.89 -10.09 -5.33
N ALA A 58 -26.84 -10.85 -4.76
CA ALA A 58 -28.26 -10.51 -4.82
C ALA A 58 -28.63 -9.32 -3.91
N GLY A 59 -27.80 -9.02 -2.91
CA GLY A 59 -28.09 -8.15 -1.77
C GLY A 59 -28.00 -6.62 -1.95
N PRO A 60 -27.28 -6.03 -2.93
CA PRO A 60 -27.21 -4.58 -3.05
C PRO A 60 -27.56 -4.11 -4.46
N SER A 61 -28.85 -4.10 -4.81
CA SER A 61 -29.35 -3.29 -5.93
C SER A 61 -29.46 -1.80 -5.60
N ASN A 62 -29.16 -1.41 -4.35
CA ASN A 62 -29.35 -0.07 -3.80
C ASN A 62 -28.06 0.63 -3.31
N VAL A 63 -26.90 -0.03 -3.33
CA VAL A 63 -25.61 0.59 -2.96
C VAL A 63 -24.79 0.85 -4.22
N SER A 64 -24.83 2.10 -4.71
CA SER A 64 -24.01 2.52 -5.84
C SER A 64 -22.56 2.72 -5.41
N PHE A 65 -21.69 1.77 -5.77
CA PHE A 65 -20.24 1.92 -5.64
C PHE A 65 -19.62 2.73 -6.78
N GLU A 66 -20.42 3.23 -7.72
CA GLU A 66 -19.96 3.88 -8.96
C GLU A 66 -19.02 5.07 -8.71
N ARG A 67 -19.36 5.94 -7.75
CA ARG A 67 -18.51 7.09 -7.37
C ARG A 67 -17.21 6.69 -6.67
N PHE A 68 -17.25 5.61 -5.90
CA PHE A 68 -16.05 5.08 -5.26
C PHE A 68 -15.14 4.42 -6.29
N TRP A 69 -15.70 3.56 -7.14
CA TRP A 69 -14.99 2.83 -8.17
C TRP A 69 -14.37 3.77 -9.21
N SER A 70 -15.09 4.81 -9.66
CA SER A 70 -14.53 5.80 -10.60
C SER A 70 -13.30 6.53 -10.03
N GLY A 71 -13.30 6.81 -8.72
CA GLY A 71 -12.13 7.35 -8.03
C GLY A 71 -10.96 6.36 -7.93
N VAL A 72 -11.23 5.06 -7.81
CA VAL A 72 -10.20 4.01 -7.79
C VAL A 72 -9.61 3.84 -9.20
N GLU A 73 -10.47 3.71 -10.20
CA GLU A 73 -10.11 3.56 -11.61
C GLU A 73 -9.26 4.75 -12.10
N GLN A 74 -9.67 5.98 -11.77
CA GLN A 74 -8.91 7.17 -12.12
C GLN A 74 -7.48 7.15 -11.53
N ARG A 75 -7.31 6.67 -10.30
CA ARG A 75 -6.00 6.60 -9.64
C ARG A 75 -5.12 5.49 -10.23
N ILE A 76 -5.69 4.31 -10.48
CA ILE A 76 -4.97 3.20 -11.13
C ILE A 76 -4.52 3.62 -12.53
N ASN A 77 -5.42 4.23 -13.30
CA ASN A 77 -5.11 4.65 -14.66
C ASN A 77 -4.05 5.77 -14.65
N ARG A 78 -4.18 6.78 -13.78
CA ARG A 78 -3.20 7.87 -13.64
C ARG A 78 -1.79 7.39 -13.31
N GLN A 79 -1.65 6.26 -12.63
CA GLN A 79 -0.35 5.67 -12.30
C GLN A 79 0.27 4.88 -13.47
N ARG A 80 -0.53 4.47 -14.46
CA ARG A 80 -0.08 3.70 -15.64
C ARG A 80 0.37 4.55 -16.84
N VAL A 81 -0.10 5.80 -16.99
CA VAL A 81 -0.12 6.47 -18.31
C VAL A 81 1.24 6.90 -18.88
N TRP A 82 2.32 7.08 -18.10
CA TRP A 82 3.55 7.62 -18.71
C TRP A 82 4.49 6.56 -19.30
N HIS A 83 4.56 5.36 -18.71
CA HIS A 83 5.54 4.37 -19.15
C HIS A 83 5.03 3.47 -20.28
N GLU A 84 3.77 3.03 -20.27
CA GLU A 84 3.27 2.12 -21.30
C GLU A 84 3.05 2.80 -22.67
N ASP A 85 2.59 4.06 -22.67
CA ASP A 85 2.43 4.82 -23.92
C ASP A 85 3.79 5.18 -24.55
N PHE A 86 4.82 5.43 -23.74
CA PHE A 86 6.19 5.67 -24.22
C PHE A 86 6.80 4.42 -24.84
N PHE A 87 6.68 3.25 -24.19
CA PHE A 87 7.20 2.00 -24.74
C PHE A 87 6.40 1.52 -25.97
N GLY A 88 5.10 1.80 -26.03
CA GLY A 88 4.27 1.56 -27.21
C GLY A 88 4.71 2.39 -28.41
N TRP A 89 4.89 3.70 -28.23
CA TRP A 89 5.36 4.62 -29.28
C TRP A 89 6.78 4.28 -29.77
N VAL A 90 7.70 3.92 -28.87
CA VAL A 90 9.07 3.51 -29.24
C VAL A 90 9.08 2.19 -30.01
N ARG A 91 8.16 1.26 -29.72
CA ARG A 91 8.08 -0.04 -30.40
C ARG A 91 7.42 0.05 -31.77
N ASP A 92 6.42 0.92 -31.93
CA ASP A 92 5.79 1.21 -33.22
C ASP A 92 6.65 2.14 -34.10
N LEU A 93 7.67 2.80 -33.52
CA LEU A 93 8.79 3.39 -34.25
C LEU A 93 9.77 2.31 -34.74
N SER A 94 9.23 1.25 -35.34
CA SER A 94 9.97 0.29 -36.16
C SER A 94 10.47 1.03 -37.40
N ALA A 95 11.57 1.76 -37.26
CA ALA A 95 12.23 2.43 -38.37
C ALA A 95 12.60 1.36 -39.41
N PRO A 96 12.32 1.57 -40.72
CA PRO A 96 12.86 0.70 -41.74
C PRO A 96 14.40 0.64 -41.57
N PRO A 97 15.07 -0.48 -41.88
CA PRO A 97 16.48 -0.72 -41.53
C PRO A 97 17.46 0.35 -42.07
N GLN A 98 17.01 1.19 -42.99
CA GLN A 98 17.74 2.30 -43.60
C GLN A 98 17.82 3.55 -42.72
N LEU A 99 16.95 3.69 -41.70
CA LEU A 99 16.89 4.83 -40.78
C LEU A 99 17.47 4.53 -39.38
N ALA A 100 18.05 3.35 -39.16
CA ALA A 100 18.61 2.94 -37.86
C ALA A 100 19.68 3.90 -37.31
N TRP A 101 20.37 4.65 -38.18
CA TRP A 101 21.41 5.62 -37.79
C TRP A 101 20.85 6.98 -37.33
N LEU A 102 19.57 7.26 -37.56
CA LEU A 102 18.98 8.54 -37.18
C LEU A 102 18.65 8.61 -35.69
N VAL A 103 18.33 7.48 -35.05
CA VAL A 103 18.09 7.42 -33.60
C VAL A 103 19.33 7.85 -32.80
N PRO A 104 20.53 7.27 -33.00
CA PRO A 104 21.72 7.74 -32.32
C PRO A 104 22.11 9.17 -32.73
N ALA A 105 21.91 9.58 -33.99
CA ALA A 105 22.21 10.95 -34.42
C ALA A 105 21.33 12.00 -33.73
N VAL A 106 20.02 11.74 -33.57
CA VAL A 106 19.10 12.63 -32.85
C VAL A 106 19.43 12.67 -31.36
N ILE A 107 19.74 11.53 -30.74
CA ILE A 107 20.17 11.49 -29.33
C ILE A 107 21.44 12.32 -29.13
N ILE A 108 22.44 12.17 -30.00
CA ILE A 108 23.68 12.95 -29.95
C ILE A 108 23.38 14.45 -30.14
N LEU A 109 22.51 14.82 -31.07
CA LEU A 109 22.17 16.21 -31.32
C LEU A 109 21.41 16.84 -30.14
N VAL A 110 20.50 16.11 -29.50
CA VAL A 110 19.80 16.55 -28.29
C VAL A 110 20.74 16.66 -27.10
N LEU A 111 21.61 15.67 -26.88
CA LEU A 111 22.61 15.69 -25.80
C LEU A 111 23.61 16.83 -26.01
N MET A 112 24.07 17.05 -27.24
CA MET A 112 24.96 18.14 -27.61
C MET A 112 24.27 19.50 -27.45
N GLY A 113 22.97 19.61 -27.77
CA GLY A 113 22.16 20.80 -27.53
C GLY A 113 21.97 21.10 -26.04
N MET A 114 21.63 20.08 -25.23
CA MET A 114 21.53 20.21 -23.78
C MET A 114 22.86 20.60 -23.13
N PHE A 115 23.96 19.97 -23.53
CA PHE A 115 25.30 20.26 -23.03
C PHE A 115 25.76 21.68 -23.44
N SER A 116 25.42 22.11 -24.66
CA SER A 116 25.69 23.48 -25.12
C SER A 116 24.86 24.52 -24.37
N LEU A 117 23.60 24.21 -24.02
CA LEU A 117 22.73 25.07 -23.21
C LEU A 117 23.23 25.20 -21.76
N GLU A 118 23.75 24.12 -21.16
CA GLU A 118 24.41 24.18 -19.84
C GLU A 118 25.70 25.02 -19.88
N SER A 119 26.42 24.97 -20.99
CA SER A 119 27.66 25.74 -21.19
C SER A 119 27.39 27.24 -21.40
N PHE A 120 26.23 27.59 -21.99
CA PHE A 120 25.86 28.97 -22.34
C PHE A 120 25.12 29.72 -21.23
N PHE A 121 24.38 29.04 -20.36
CA PHE A 121 23.65 29.63 -19.24
C PHE A 121 24.07 29.02 -17.90
N PRO A 122 25.20 29.46 -17.31
CA PRO A 122 25.64 29.00 -16.00
C PRO A 122 24.71 29.57 -14.92
N GLY A 123 23.58 28.90 -14.67
CA GLY A 123 22.64 29.30 -13.62
C GLY A 123 21.19 28.83 -13.79
N SER A 124 20.78 28.37 -14.97
CA SER A 124 19.39 27.89 -15.16
C SER A 124 19.23 26.45 -14.71
N ARG A 125 19.32 26.20 -13.40
CA ARG A 125 18.71 25.00 -12.82
C ARG A 125 17.20 25.14 -13.00
N LEU A 126 16.62 24.41 -13.95
CA LEU A 126 15.19 24.13 -14.01
C LEU A 126 14.82 23.38 -12.71
N ALA A 127 14.50 24.16 -11.68
CA ALA A 127 14.08 23.68 -10.38
C ALA A 127 12.65 23.15 -10.46
N VAL A 128 12.47 21.99 -11.11
CA VAL A 128 11.26 21.19 -10.88
C VAL A 128 11.47 20.42 -9.59
N ARG A 129 11.17 21.08 -8.47
CA ARG A 129 10.85 20.38 -7.23
C ARG A 129 9.85 21.18 -6.40
N ARG A 130 8.58 21.20 -6.84
CA ARG A 130 7.47 21.50 -5.93
C ARG A 130 7.32 20.34 -4.97
N ASN A 131 8.07 20.46 -3.90
CA ASN A 131 8.03 19.58 -2.76
C ASN A 131 6.95 20.14 -1.83
N ASN A 132 5.77 19.52 -1.80
CA ASN A 132 4.66 19.85 -0.90
C ASN A 132 4.98 19.44 0.54
N PHE A 133 6.09 19.94 1.10
CA PHE A 133 6.38 19.79 2.52
C PHE A 133 5.59 20.86 3.26
N ALA A 134 4.52 20.45 3.92
CA ALA A 134 3.99 21.22 5.04
C ALA A 134 5.03 21.14 6.16
N ALA A 135 5.77 22.22 6.37
CA ALA A 135 6.61 22.38 7.55
C ALA A 135 5.71 22.94 8.66
N VAL A 136 5.59 22.20 9.76
CA VAL A 136 4.88 22.67 10.95
C VAL A 136 5.82 23.64 11.68
N GLU A 137 5.47 24.92 11.65
CA GLU A 137 6.29 26.02 12.21
C GLU A 137 6.12 26.16 13.72
N SER A 138 4.91 25.89 14.24
CA SER A 138 4.64 25.80 15.67
C SER A 138 3.46 24.87 15.95
N ILE A 139 3.42 24.29 17.15
CA ILE A 139 2.23 23.59 17.65
C ILE A 139 1.88 24.20 19.00
N ASP A 140 0.84 25.02 19.03
CA ASP A 140 0.27 25.54 20.27
C ASP A 140 -0.71 24.52 20.84
N GLY A 141 -0.24 23.77 21.84
CA GLY A 141 -1.08 22.91 22.65
C GLY A 141 -1.93 23.76 23.60
N PHE A 142 -3.09 24.26 23.15
CA PHE A 142 -4.09 24.91 24.01
C PHE A 142 -4.62 23.92 25.08
N GLY A 143 -3.84 23.69 26.14
CA GLY A 143 -4.16 22.75 27.23
C GLY A 143 -4.10 21.27 26.84
N ARG A 144 -3.42 20.91 25.74
CA ARG A 144 -3.21 19.52 25.31
C ARG A 144 -1.73 19.22 25.15
N ASN A 145 -1.32 18.01 25.54
CA ASN A 145 0.05 17.56 25.33
C ASN A 145 0.22 17.10 23.89
N VAL A 146 1.36 17.47 23.30
CA VAL A 146 1.68 17.19 21.90
C VAL A 146 3.00 16.44 21.84
N ALA A 147 3.03 15.34 21.10
CA ALA A 147 4.27 14.67 20.72
C ALA A 147 4.40 14.63 19.19
N VAL A 148 5.60 14.91 18.68
CA VAL A 148 5.90 14.90 17.24
C VAL A 148 7.00 13.91 16.97
N LEU A 149 6.74 12.96 16.06
CA LEU A 149 7.73 12.02 15.56
C LEU A 149 7.91 12.24 14.05
N ARG A 150 9.15 12.43 13.63
CA ARG A 150 9.53 12.54 12.21
C ARG A 150 10.37 11.34 11.82
N GLU A 151 9.88 10.55 10.88
CA GLU A 151 10.62 9.42 10.33
C GLU A 151 11.39 9.84 9.07
N ASN A 152 12.70 9.61 9.05
CA ASN A 152 13.58 10.18 8.03
C ASN A 152 13.54 9.42 6.69
N GLU A 153 13.20 8.13 6.70
CA GLU A 153 13.16 7.30 5.50
C GLU A 153 11.88 7.53 4.69
N THR A 154 10.72 7.53 5.35
CA THR A 154 9.42 7.75 4.72
C THR A 154 9.04 9.23 4.64
N LYS A 155 9.80 10.11 5.34
CA LYS A 155 9.51 11.54 5.54
C LYS A 155 8.13 11.81 6.15
N THR A 156 7.53 10.80 6.78
CA THR A 156 6.25 10.90 7.47
C THR A 156 6.42 11.67 8.77
N THR A 157 5.52 12.62 9.04
CA THR A 157 5.46 13.33 10.32
C THR A 157 4.18 12.91 11.03
N ILE A 158 4.31 12.29 12.19
CA ILE A 158 3.18 11.85 13.02
C ILE A 158 3.06 12.84 14.19
N ILE A 159 1.86 13.41 14.36
CA ILE A 159 1.56 14.36 15.44
C ILE A 159 0.51 13.71 16.34
N TRP A 160 0.87 13.47 17.60
CA TRP A 160 0.00 12.86 18.60
C TRP A 160 -0.55 13.96 19.50
N LEU A 161 -1.87 13.99 19.67
CA LEU A 161 -2.59 14.89 20.56
C LEU A 161 -3.25 14.05 21.65
N TYR A 162 -2.89 14.25 22.91
CA TYR A 162 -3.49 13.55 24.03
C TYR A 162 -3.84 14.49 25.17
N GLN A 163 -4.87 14.13 25.94
CA GLN A 163 -5.29 14.78 27.16
C GLN A 163 -5.00 13.82 28.31
N ASN A 164 -4.22 14.24 29.32
CA ASN A 164 -4.14 13.47 30.56
C ASN A 164 -5.52 13.53 31.22
N GLN A 165 -6.18 12.38 31.34
CA GLN A 165 -7.25 12.19 32.32
C GLN A 165 -6.60 11.91 33.67
N GLU A 166 -6.06 12.94 34.31
CA GLU A 166 -5.75 12.88 35.74
C GLU A 166 -6.94 13.50 36.48
N GLY A 167 -7.82 12.65 37.03
CA GLY A 167 -8.96 13.18 37.77
C GLY A 167 -10.00 12.21 38.35
N GLU A 168 -10.03 10.91 38.01
CA GLU A 168 -10.99 9.98 38.64
C GLU A 168 -10.34 8.61 38.87
N ASN A 169 -9.74 8.43 40.06
CA ASN A 169 -9.72 7.20 40.87
C ASN A 169 -8.50 7.16 41.80
N GLU A 170 -8.52 7.95 42.88
CA GLU A 170 -7.77 7.61 44.10
C GLU A 170 -8.67 7.81 45.32
N SER A 171 -9.55 6.84 45.55
CA SER A 171 -9.98 6.50 46.91
C SER A 171 -9.21 5.25 47.33
N THR A 172 -8.22 5.41 48.21
CA THR A 172 -7.97 4.61 49.44
C THR A 172 -6.61 5.06 49.97
N GLY A 173 -6.61 5.48 51.23
CA GLY A 173 -5.61 6.39 51.77
C GLY A 173 -4.28 5.78 52.19
N GLU A 174 -3.31 6.67 52.38
CA GLU A 174 -2.30 6.54 53.42
C GLU A 174 -1.88 7.95 53.87
N LYS A 175 -1.94 8.18 55.19
CA LYS A 175 -1.44 9.38 55.87
C LYS A 175 0.08 9.27 55.98
N SER A 176 0.81 10.34 55.65
CA SER A 176 1.99 10.73 56.44
C SER A 176 2.37 12.20 56.18
N ASP A 177 2.68 12.89 57.27
CA ASP A 177 2.99 14.31 57.43
C ASP A 177 4.20 14.82 56.63
N ALA A 178 4.13 16.08 56.16
CA ALA A 178 4.96 17.21 56.64
C ALA A 178 4.79 18.47 55.77
N SER A 179 4.77 19.62 56.44
CA SER A 179 4.52 21.00 55.95
C SER A 179 5.48 21.53 54.86
N PRO A 180 5.10 22.62 54.17
CA PRO A 180 5.88 23.25 53.11
C PRO A 180 6.91 24.26 53.65
N SER A 181 8.01 24.43 52.93
CA SER A 181 8.89 25.59 53.09
C SER A 181 9.42 26.05 51.72
N PHE A 182 8.94 27.24 51.34
CA PHE A 182 9.44 28.26 50.40
C PHE A 182 10.26 27.87 49.17
#